data_AF-A0A956AEV3-F1
#
_entry.id   AF-A0A956AEV3-F1
#
_cell.length_a   1.000
_cell.length_b   1.000
_cell.length_c   1.000
_cell.angle_alpha   90.00
_cell.angle_beta   90.00
_cell.angle_gamma   90.00
#
_symmetry.space_group_name_H-M   'P 1'
#
loop_
_entity.id
_entity.type
_entity.pdbx_description
1 polymer ?
#
loop_
_entity_poly.entity_id
_entity_poly.type
_entity_poly.pdbx_seq_one_letter_code
_entity_poly.pdbx_strand_id
1 'polypeptide(L)'
;MTNGQNGDDRLLDYLYGEMSPEERQAFEAELANDPALRQTYDRYRDVTTAYEQLEPVEPPRSSYYDILREARRAVSPIESSEPSMMQRILSLFRSPGVAVALTLTIVVGTSVIFMKRSTIETEGERQDRRYVREREEGVKEKPRTPYTKGSDDGPRARVPYTKSGTDGV
;
A
#
# COMPACT_ATOMS: atom_id res chain seq x y z
N MET A 1 25.69 9.16 25.04
CA MET A 1 25.27 10.53 25.40
C MET A 1 24.18 10.96 24.43
N THR A 2 22.91 10.57 24.66
CA THR A 2 21.73 11.03 23.89
C THR A 2 20.41 10.85 24.67
N ASN A 3 20.42 10.76 26.00
CA ASN A 3 19.17 10.64 26.78
C ASN A 3 18.46 11.99 27.02
N GLY A 4 19.12 13.13 26.79
CA GLY A 4 18.53 14.46 27.04
C GLY A 4 17.46 14.86 26.01
N GLN A 5 17.65 14.51 24.73
CA GLN A 5 16.71 14.92 23.67
C GLN A 5 15.34 14.25 23.79
N ASN A 6 15.30 12.99 24.24
CA ASN A 6 14.04 12.26 24.41
C ASN A 6 13.19 12.78 25.60
N GLY A 7 13.82 13.48 26.56
CA GLY A 7 13.12 14.01 27.73
C GLY A 7 12.33 15.28 27.40
N ASP A 8 12.94 16.17 26.62
CA ASP A 8 12.31 17.42 26.20
C ASP A 8 11.12 17.16 25.26
N ASP A 9 11.25 16.21 24.33
CA ASP A 9 10.17 15.85 23.41
C ASP A 9 8.94 15.30 24.17
N ARG A 10 9.14 14.39 25.14
CA ARG A 10 8.03 13.87 25.98
C ARG A 10 7.38 14.97 26.83
N LEU A 11 8.13 15.94 27.32
CA LEU A 11 7.57 17.07 28.06
C LEU A 11 6.62 17.89 27.16
N LEU A 12 7.01 18.12 25.91
CA LEU A 12 6.20 18.84 24.93
C LEU A 12 4.92 18.07 24.58
N ASP A 13 5.04 16.76 24.33
CA ASP A 13 3.88 15.90 24.07
C ASP A 13 2.88 15.92 25.24
N TYR A 14 3.38 15.97 26.48
CA TYR A 14 2.54 16.12 27.67
C TYR A 14 1.84 17.48 27.72
N LEU A 15 2.57 18.58 27.47
CA LEU A 15 2.05 19.95 27.51
C LEU A 15 1.01 20.23 26.41
N TYR A 16 1.21 19.70 25.20
CA TYR A 16 0.28 19.85 24.08
C TYR A 16 -0.84 18.80 24.09
N GLY A 17 -0.83 17.87 25.06
CA GLY A 17 -1.88 16.87 25.22
C GLY A 17 -1.84 15.75 24.17
N GLU A 18 -0.69 15.53 23.52
CA GLU A 18 -0.48 14.52 22.48
C GLU A 18 -0.22 13.12 23.05
N MET A 19 0.07 13.01 24.36
CA MET A 19 0.21 11.72 25.04
C MET A 19 -1.12 10.96 25.20
N SER A 20 -1.05 9.64 25.06
CA SER A 20 -2.14 8.74 25.45
C SER A 20 -2.39 8.79 26.97
N PRO A 21 -3.57 8.36 27.46
CA PRO A 21 -3.87 8.37 28.89
C PRO A 21 -2.88 7.54 29.74
N GLU A 22 -2.38 6.43 29.20
CA GLU A 22 -1.43 5.54 29.86
C GLU A 22 -0.04 6.18 29.98
N GLU A 23 0.45 6.78 28.89
CA GLU A 23 1.73 7.52 28.86
C GLU A 23 1.68 8.74 29.76
N ARG A 24 0.54 9.44 29.78
CA ARG A 24 0.29 10.58 30.66
C ARG A 24 0.43 10.20 32.13
N GLN A 25 -0.22 9.10 32.54
CA GLN A 25 -0.13 8.62 33.92
C GLN A 25 1.29 8.21 34.31
N ALA A 26 2.02 7.54 33.40
CA ALA A 26 3.41 7.17 33.63
C ALA A 26 4.32 8.40 33.75
N PHE A 27 4.11 9.41 32.90
CA PHE A 27 4.87 10.66 32.94
C PHE A 27 4.58 11.49 34.19
N GLU A 28 3.32 11.53 34.67
CA GLU A 28 2.96 12.18 35.93
C GLU A 28 3.62 11.53 37.14
N ALA A 29 3.73 10.19 37.14
CA ALA A 29 4.48 9.48 38.16
C ALA A 29 5.99 9.80 38.10
N GLU A 30 6.56 9.94 36.90
CA GLU A 30 7.95 10.37 36.70
C GLU A 30 8.17 11.81 37.22
N LEU A 31 7.29 12.74 36.84
CA LEU A 31 7.32 14.14 37.25
C LEU A 31 7.16 14.33 38.77
N ALA A 32 6.44 13.44 39.44
CA ALA A 32 6.33 13.43 40.89
C ALA A 32 7.63 13.03 41.60
N ASN A 33 8.47 12.21 40.95
CA ASN A 33 9.69 11.65 41.52
C ASN A 33 10.97 12.39 41.07
N ASP A 34 10.91 13.21 40.02
CA ASP A 34 12.06 13.97 39.51
C ASP A 34 11.85 15.50 39.68
N PRO A 35 12.48 16.12 40.70
CA PRO A 35 12.39 17.57 40.94
C PRO A 35 12.98 18.42 39.81
N ALA A 36 13.99 17.92 39.09
CA ALA A 36 14.60 18.66 37.99
C ALA A 36 13.66 18.70 36.78
N LEU A 37 13.04 17.56 36.45
CA LEU A 37 12.02 17.48 35.41
C LEU A 37 10.82 18.36 35.74
N ARG A 38 10.36 18.36 37.00
CA ARG A 38 9.29 19.24 37.46
C ARG A 38 9.62 20.72 37.31
N GLN A 39 10.85 21.13 37.66
CA GLN A 39 11.28 22.51 37.47
C GLN A 39 11.29 22.91 35.99
N THR A 40 11.68 22.01 35.09
CA THR A 40 11.59 22.25 33.65
C THR A 40 10.14 22.39 33.22
N TYR A 41 9.26 21.47 33.62
CA TYR A 41 7.81 21.55 33.36
C TYR A 41 7.22 22.89 33.78
N ASP A 42 7.48 23.33 35.01
CA ASP A 42 6.93 24.59 35.54
C ASP A 42 7.37 25.79 34.67
N ARG A 43 8.63 25.82 34.19
CA ARG A 43 9.11 26.87 33.28
C ARG A 43 8.37 26.89 31.95
N TYR A 44 8.13 25.72 31.35
CA TYR A 44 7.38 25.66 30.08
C TYR A 44 5.91 26.02 30.29
N ARG A 45 5.32 25.58 31.41
CA ARG A 45 3.94 25.94 31.78
C ARG A 45 3.78 27.44 31.96
N ASP A 46 4.75 28.13 32.53
CA ASP A 46 4.72 29.59 32.67
C ASP A 46 4.77 30.28 31.30
N VAL A 47 5.57 29.76 30.36
CA VAL A 47 5.63 30.28 28.98
C VAL A 47 4.30 30.07 28.24
N THR A 48 3.68 28.88 28.35
CA THR A 48 2.39 28.63 27.71
C THR A 48 1.29 29.50 28.32
N THR A 49 1.28 29.65 29.64
CA THR A 49 0.34 30.54 30.34
C THR A 49 0.52 32.00 29.91
N ALA A 50 1.77 32.47 29.74
CA ALA A 50 2.04 33.81 29.25
C ALA A 50 1.60 34.00 27.79
N TYR A 51 1.74 32.96 26.96
CA TYR A 51 1.28 32.99 25.57
C TYR A 51 -0.25 33.03 25.47
N GLU A 52 -0.97 32.28 26.31
CA GLU A 52 -2.43 32.29 26.38
C GLU A 52 -3.01 33.64 26.81
N GLN A 53 -2.23 34.47 27.51
CA GLN A 53 -2.62 35.83 27.91
C GLN A 53 -2.42 36.87 26.81
N LEU A 54 -1.77 36.53 25.70
CA LEU A 54 -1.61 37.44 24.57
C LEU A 54 -2.96 37.68 23.90
N GLU A 55 -3.26 38.95 23.60
CA GLU A 55 -4.46 39.30 22.85
C GLU A 55 -4.41 38.65 21.46
N PRO A 56 -5.47 37.94 21.03
CA PRO A 56 -5.50 37.34 19.70
C PRO A 56 -5.31 38.41 18.63
N VAL A 57 -4.25 38.28 17.83
CA VAL A 57 -4.04 39.16 16.68
C VAL A 57 -4.94 38.69 15.55
N GLU A 58 -5.91 39.53 15.16
CA GLU A 58 -6.71 39.25 13.97
C GLU A 58 -5.83 39.30 12.72
N PRO A 59 -5.74 38.19 11.94
CA PRO A 59 -4.97 38.20 10.71
C PRO A 59 -5.58 39.17 9.69
N PRO A 60 -4.77 39.80 8.81
CA PRO A 60 -5.29 40.64 7.73
C PRO A 60 -6.31 39.86 6.89
N ARG A 61 -7.41 40.52 6.50
CA ARG A 61 -8.46 39.88 5.68
C ARG A 61 -7.93 39.28 4.38
N SER A 62 -6.87 39.85 3.80
CA SER A 62 -6.20 39.30 2.61
C SER A 62 -5.66 37.89 2.82
N SER A 63 -5.06 37.61 4.00
CA SER A 63 -4.51 36.29 4.33
C SER A 63 -5.59 35.22 4.35
N TYR A 64 -6.79 35.56 4.82
CA TYR A 64 -7.94 34.66 4.77
C TYR A 64 -8.32 34.28 3.33
N TYR A 65 -8.35 35.26 2.41
CA TYR A 65 -8.61 34.98 1.00
C TYR A 65 -7.51 34.15 0.34
N ASP A 66 -6.26 34.38 0.69
CA ASP A 66 -5.13 33.60 0.17
C ASP A 66 -5.22 32.13 0.62
N ILE A 67 -5.52 31.88 1.90
CA ILE A 67 -5.72 30.53 2.44
C ILE A 67 -6.92 29.85 1.77
N LEU A 68 -8.06 30.52 1.64
CA LEU A 68 -9.24 29.95 0.99
C LEU A 68 -9.01 29.66 -0.50
N ARG A 69 -8.29 30.53 -1.20
CA ARG A 69 -7.94 30.33 -2.60
C ARG A 69 -7.04 29.10 -2.76
N GLU A 70 -6.07 28.93 -1.88
CA GLU A 70 -5.14 27.80 -1.92
C GLU A 70 -5.83 26.49 -1.50
N ALA A 71 -6.64 26.51 -0.43
CA ALA A 71 -7.47 25.37 -0.05
C ALA A 71 -8.41 24.96 -1.18
N ARG A 72 -9.01 25.93 -1.90
CA ARG A 72 -9.82 25.63 -3.08
C ARG A 72 -8.99 25.00 -4.18
N ARG A 73 -7.76 25.45 -4.46
CA ARG A 73 -6.89 24.81 -5.46
C ARG A 73 -6.50 23.38 -5.08
N ALA A 74 -6.23 23.13 -3.80
CA ALA A 74 -5.88 21.81 -3.30
C ALA A 74 -7.05 20.82 -3.36
N VAL A 75 -8.28 21.30 -3.15
CA VAL A 75 -9.51 20.49 -3.18
C VAL A 75 -10.16 20.49 -4.57
N SER A 76 -9.90 21.50 -5.40
CA SER A 76 -10.33 21.53 -6.79
C SER A 76 -9.80 20.24 -7.41
N PRO A 77 -10.69 19.31 -7.80
CA PRO A 77 -10.24 18.11 -8.47
C PRO A 77 -9.43 18.60 -9.65
N ILE A 78 -8.16 18.20 -9.71
CA ILE A 78 -7.34 18.28 -10.93
C ILE A 78 -8.32 17.93 -12.03
N GLU A 79 -8.66 18.92 -12.88
CA GLU A 79 -9.74 18.82 -13.87
C GLU A 79 -9.75 17.40 -14.35
N SER A 80 -10.80 16.68 -13.95
CA SER A 80 -10.92 15.25 -14.13
C SER A 80 -10.58 14.99 -15.58
N SER A 81 -9.35 14.53 -15.83
CA SER A 81 -8.93 14.05 -17.14
C SER A 81 -10.04 13.11 -17.51
N GLU A 82 -10.83 13.50 -18.53
CA GLU A 82 -12.07 12.81 -18.83
C GLU A 82 -11.80 11.32 -18.77
N PRO A 83 -12.60 10.54 -18.01
CA PRO A 83 -12.26 9.15 -17.73
C PRO A 83 -11.96 8.48 -19.06
N SER A 84 -10.68 8.15 -19.26
CA SER A 84 -10.16 7.56 -20.48
C SER A 84 -11.11 6.45 -20.86
N MET A 85 -11.45 6.31 -22.14
CA MET A 85 -12.45 5.34 -22.60
C MET A 85 -12.18 3.92 -22.03
N MET A 86 -10.91 3.60 -21.76
CA MET A 86 -10.45 2.41 -21.04
C MET A 86 -10.95 2.29 -19.58
N GLN A 87 -10.94 3.37 -18.79
CA GLN A 87 -11.48 3.40 -17.43
C GLN A 87 -13.00 3.20 -17.40
N ARG A 88 -13.73 3.70 -18.41
CA ARG A 88 -15.17 3.41 -18.54
C ARG A 88 -15.42 1.92 -18.77
N ILE A 89 -14.62 1.26 -19.61
CA ILE A 89 -14.71 -0.19 -19.84
C ILE A 89 -14.36 -0.98 -18.56
N LEU A 90 -13.29 -0.60 -17.86
CA LEU A 90 -12.90 -1.24 -16.60
C LEU A 90 -13.94 -1.05 -15.49
N SER A 91 -14.67 0.07 -15.49
CA SER A 91 -15.73 0.32 -14.49
C SER A 91 -16.91 -0.66 -14.59
N LEU A 92 -17.19 -1.21 -15.78
CA LEU A 92 -18.21 -2.25 -15.97
C LEU A 92 -17.87 -3.55 -15.23
N PHE A 93 -16.58 -3.88 -15.11
CA PHE A 93 -16.11 -5.07 -14.38
C PHE A 93 -16.14 -4.92 -12.86
N ARG A 94 -16.31 -3.70 -12.32
CA ARG A 94 -16.31 -3.43 -10.88
C ARG A 94 -17.71 -3.49 -10.24
N SER A 95 -18.75 -3.71 -11.04
CA SER A 95 -20.10 -3.92 -10.55
C SER A 95 -20.30 -5.40 -10.18
N PRO A 96 -20.70 -5.73 -8.93
CA PRO A 96 -20.84 -7.13 -8.50
C PRO A 96 -21.89 -7.90 -9.31
N GLY A 97 -22.89 -7.22 -9.91
CA GLY A 97 -23.89 -7.84 -10.77
C GLY A 97 -23.34 -8.36 -12.11
N VAL A 98 -22.36 -7.68 -12.71
CA VAL A 98 -21.79 -8.10 -14.01
C VAL A 98 -20.86 -9.30 -13.85
N ALA A 99 -20.15 -9.41 -12.72
CA ALA A 99 -19.34 -10.59 -12.40
C ALA A 99 -20.19 -11.87 -12.32
N VAL A 100 -21.39 -11.80 -11.72
CA VAL A 100 -22.31 -12.95 -11.64
C VAL A 100 -22.81 -13.36 -13.03
N ALA A 101 -23.16 -12.41 -13.89
CA ALA A 101 -23.62 -12.72 -15.25
C ALA A 101 -22.53 -13.37 -16.14
N LEU A 102 -21.27 -12.92 -16.03
CA LEU A 102 -20.13 -13.49 -16.77
C LEU A 102 -19.77 -14.90 -16.28
N THR A 103 -19.81 -15.15 -14.96
CA THR A 103 -19.54 -16.49 -14.43
C THR A 103 -20.61 -17.50 -14.88
N LEU A 104 -21.90 -17.13 -14.87
CA LEU A 104 -22.98 -17.99 -15.38
C LEU A 104 -22.82 -18.33 -16.86
N THR A 105 -22.39 -17.37 -17.70
CA THR A 105 -22.19 -17.63 -19.13
C THR A 105 -20.99 -18.54 -19.40
N ILE A 106 -19.91 -18.42 -18.62
CA ILE A 106 -18.76 -19.34 -18.74
C ILE A 106 -19.14 -20.76 -18.29
N VAL A 107 -19.88 -20.92 -17.18
CA VAL A 107 -20.29 -22.25 -16.68
C VAL A 107 -21.28 -22.92 -17.65
N VAL A 108 -22.28 -22.19 -18.15
CA VAL A 108 -23.23 -22.73 -19.15
C VAL A 108 -22.52 -23.03 -20.48
N GLY A 109 -21.64 -22.13 -20.94
CA GLY A 109 -20.88 -22.32 -22.18
C GLY A 109 -19.94 -23.52 -22.14
N THR A 110 -19.20 -23.71 -21.04
CA THR A 110 -18.32 -24.87 -20.86
C THR A 110 -19.11 -26.18 -20.76
N SER A 111 -20.29 -26.17 -20.13
CA SER A 111 -21.16 -27.34 -20.05
C SER A 111 -21.69 -27.77 -21.43
N VAL A 112 -22.06 -26.83 -22.31
CA VAL A 112 -22.52 -27.15 -23.68
C VAL A 112 -21.39 -27.73 -24.53
N ILE A 113 -20.15 -27.22 -24.38
CA ILE A 113 -18.98 -27.76 -25.09
C ILE A 113 -18.67 -29.18 -24.61
N PHE A 114 -18.78 -29.46 -23.31
CA PHE A 114 -18.55 -30.79 -22.75
C PHE A 114 -19.61 -31.80 -23.22
N MET A 115 -20.88 -31.40 -23.27
CA MET A 115 -21.97 -32.24 -23.78
C MET A 115 -21.79 -32.60 -25.27
N LYS A 116 -21.19 -31.71 -26.07
CA LYS A 116 -20.84 -32.03 -27.47
C LYS A 116 -19.67 -32.99 -27.59
N ARG A 117 -18.74 -33.00 -26.63
CA ARG A 117 -17.55 -33.87 -26.65
C ARG A 117 -17.84 -35.28 -26.15
N SER A 118 -18.70 -35.43 -25.15
CA SER A 118 -19.06 -36.75 -24.59
C SER A 118 -19.79 -37.67 -25.57
N THR A 119 -20.37 -37.13 -26.66
CA THR A 119 -21.02 -37.95 -27.68
C THR A 119 -20.02 -38.56 -28.69
N ILE A 120 -18.76 -38.10 -28.71
CA ILE A 120 -17.74 -38.57 -29.67
C ILE A 120 -16.88 -39.70 -29.09
N GLU A 121 -16.81 -39.87 -27.77
CA GLU A 121 -15.91 -40.86 -27.13
C GLU A 121 -16.38 -42.31 -27.21
N THR A 122 -17.62 -42.59 -27.60
CA THR A 122 -18.12 -43.98 -27.67
C THR A 122 -17.71 -44.73 -28.95
N GLU A 123 -17.10 -44.07 -29.95
CA GLU A 123 -16.62 -44.73 -31.18
C GLU A 123 -15.09 -44.97 -31.21
N GLY A 124 -14.30 -44.24 -30.40
CA GLY A 124 -12.83 -44.33 -30.41
C GLY A 124 -12.24 -45.55 -29.70
N GLU A 125 -12.94 -46.10 -28.70
CA GLU A 125 -12.40 -47.18 -27.84
C GLU A 125 -12.28 -48.56 -28.54
N ARG A 126 -12.85 -48.71 -29.76
CA ARG A 126 -12.72 -49.96 -30.53
C ARG A 126 -11.47 -50.00 -31.42
N GLN A 127 -10.86 -48.86 -31.76
CA GLN A 127 -9.69 -48.84 -32.64
C GLN A 127 -8.37 -49.05 -31.88
N ASP A 128 -8.28 -48.65 -30.61
CA ASP A 128 -7.01 -48.62 -29.88
C ASP A 128 -6.54 -50.02 -29.42
N ARG A 129 -7.46 -50.96 -29.20
CA ARG A 129 -7.08 -52.36 -28.88
C ARG A 129 -6.38 -53.08 -30.04
N ARG A 130 -6.44 -52.57 -31.27
CA ARG A 130 -5.74 -53.17 -32.41
C ARG A 130 -4.26 -52.79 -32.47
N TYR A 131 -3.88 -51.61 -31.97
CA TYR A 131 -2.50 -51.12 -32.04
C TYR A 131 -1.60 -51.61 -30.90
N VAL A 132 -2.16 -51.98 -29.73
CA VAL A 132 -1.36 -52.42 -28.58
C VAL A 132 -0.74 -53.81 -28.78
N ARG A 133 -1.32 -54.67 -29.64
CA ARG A 133 -0.79 -56.03 -29.86
C ARG A 133 0.47 -56.07 -30.74
N GLU A 134 0.72 -55.05 -31.57
CA GLU A 134 1.89 -55.02 -32.46
C GLU A 134 3.17 -54.49 -31.78
N ARG A 135 3.06 -53.91 -30.57
CA ARG A 135 4.20 -53.28 -29.88
C ARG A 135 4.94 -54.19 -28.90
N GLU A 136 4.44 -55.38 -28.59
CA GLU A 136 5.10 -56.30 -27.64
C GLU A 136 6.27 -57.10 -28.25
N GLU A 137 6.43 -57.15 -29.57
CA GLU A 137 7.55 -57.88 -30.21
C GLU A 137 8.76 -57.02 -30.58
N GLY A 138 8.69 -55.69 -30.41
CA GLY A 138 9.66 -54.78 -31.00
C GLY A 138 10.35 -53.86 -30.02
N VAL A 139 11.68 -54.03 -29.94
CA VAL A 139 12.65 -52.95 -29.67
C VAL A 139 13.07 -52.76 -28.21
N LYS A 140 14.09 -53.55 -27.85
CA LYS A 140 15.18 -53.15 -26.95
C LYS A 140 15.85 -51.89 -27.52
N GLU A 141 15.84 -50.76 -26.81
CA GLU A 141 16.84 -49.71 -27.04
C GLU A 141 17.13 -48.84 -25.80
N LYS A 142 18.34 -48.31 -25.79
CA LYS A 142 19.25 -48.05 -24.65
C LYS A 142 18.95 -46.80 -23.80
N PRO A 143 19.48 -46.71 -22.56
CA PRO A 143 19.33 -45.55 -21.70
C PRO A 143 20.16 -44.35 -22.20
N ARG A 144 19.56 -43.15 -22.18
CA ARG A 144 20.27 -41.87 -22.34
C ARG A 144 20.36 -41.14 -20.99
N THR A 145 21.56 -40.66 -20.74
CA THR A 145 22.13 -40.07 -19.52
C THR A 145 21.61 -38.65 -19.20
N PRO A 146 21.78 -38.16 -17.95
CA PRO A 146 21.31 -36.85 -17.52
C PRO A 146 22.26 -35.74 -18.00
N TYR A 147 21.71 -34.61 -18.46
CA TYR A 147 22.47 -33.41 -18.76
C TYR A 147 22.16 -32.29 -17.75
N THR A 148 23.24 -31.65 -17.34
CA THR A 148 23.41 -30.64 -16.29
C THR A 148 23.38 -29.21 -16.84
N LYS A 149 23.19 -28.24 -15.92
CA LYS A 149 23.93 -26.96 -15.82
C LYS A 149 23.38 -25.70 -16.53
N GLY A 150 23.43 -24.59 -15.79
CA GLY A 150 23.43 -23.19 -16.27
C GLY A 150 22.44 -22.33 -15.48
N SER A 151 22.75 -21.60 -14.39
CA SER A 151 23.63 -20.43 -14.20
C SER A 151 23.34 -19.25 -15.14
N ASP A 152 22.81 -18.15 -14.59
CA ASP A 152 23.07 -16.75 -14.97
C ASP A 152 22.37 -15.85 -13.92
N ASP A 153 23.14 -15.16 -13.06
CA ASP A 153 23.66 -13.79 -13.27
C ASP A 153 22.52 -12.75 -13.29
N GLY A 154 22.38 -11.77 -12.40
CA GLY A 154 23.20 -11.17 -11.34
C GLY A 154 22.53 -9.83 -10.93
N PRO A 155 22.97 -9.17 -9.84
CA PRO A 155 22.33 -7.96 -9.32
C PRO A 155 22.92 -6.68 -9.95
N ARG A 156 22.09 -5.64 -10.14
CA ARG A 156 22.57 -4.28 -10.42
C ARG A 156 21.84 -3.24 -9.56
N ALA A 157 22.51 -2.85 -8.48
CA ALA A 157 22.29 -1.58 -7.80
C ALA A 157 22.94 -0.43 -8.59
N ARG A 158 22.30 0.75 -8.61
CA ARG A 158 22.95 2.08 -8.72
C ARG A 158 21.91 3.20 -8.47
N VAL A 159 22.02 3.82 -7.30
CA VAL A 159 21.57 5.18 -6.90
C VAL A 159 22.92 5.85 -6.52
N PRO A 160 23.27 7.11 -6.90
CA PRO A 160 22.56 8.33 -6.48
C PRO A 160 22.65 9.52 -7.46
N TYR A 161 21.89 10.60 -7.22
CA TYR A 161 22.36 11.97 -7.49
C TYR A 161 21.64 12.98 -6.59
N THR A 162 22.43 13.66 -5.76
CA THR A 162 22.10 14.86 -5.01
C THR A 162 22.19 16.10 -5.92
N LYS A 163 21.22 17.00 -5.82
CA LYS A 163 21.23 18.37 -6.38
C LYS A 163 20.70 19.24 -5.23
N SER A 164 21.50 19.98 -4.45
CA SER A 164 22.24 21.22 -4.74
C SER A 164 21.40 22.34 -5.35
N GLY A 165 21.29 23.43 -4.58
CA GLY A 165 20.71 24.72 -4.95
C GLY A 165 19.68 25.18 -3.92
N THR A 166 19.73 26.38 -3.35
CA THR A 166 20.56 27.55 -3.62
C THR A 166 20.32 28.51 -2.45
N ASP A 167 21.40 29.15 -2.01
CA ASP A 167 21.37 30.30 -1.11
C ASP A 167 20.56 31.45 -1.73
N GLY A 168 19.75 32.11 -0.91
CA GLY A 168 19.04 33.33 -1.24
C GLY A 168 19.15 34.29 -0.06
N VAL A 169 19.87 35.39 -0.32
CA VAL A 169 20.19 36.54 0.53
C VAL A 169 18.96 37.33 0.94
#